data_AF-S6GKA8-F1
#
_entry.id   AF-S6GKA8-F1
#
_cell.length_a   1.000
_cell.length_b   1.000
_cell.length_c   1.000
_cell.angle_alpha   90.00
_cell.angle_beta   90.00
_cell.angle_gamma   90.00
#
_symmetry.space_group_name_H-M   'P 1'
#
loop_
_entity.id
_entity.type
_entity.pdbx_description
1 polymer ?
#
loop_
_entity_poly.entity_id
_entity_poly.type
_entity_poly.pdbx_seq_one_letter_code
_entity_poly.pdbx_strand_id
1 'polypeptide(L)'
;MLKIRQQLGNGPGSIIFDIDCLDPDYASGTGTAEMTGLTVHQGIEIVRGCRGMKVVGDDLVEVSPPYDLAKNTSIVAVNLLYEMLCVLSGITLDSHFITINIREN
;
A
#
# COMPACT_ATOMS: atom_id res chain seq x y z
N MET A 1 -1.00 0.94 15.66
CA MET A 1 -2.02 1.80 15.01
C MET A 1 -2.70 2.84 15.91
N LEU A 2 -3.07 2.56 17.17
CA LEU A 2 -3.79 3.55 18.00
C LEU A 2 -3.08 4.90 18.15
N LYS A 3 -1.76 4.89 18.39
CA LYS A 3 -0.94 6.11 18.49
C LYS A 3 -0.94 6.92 17.19
N ILE A 4 -0.77 6.25 16.04
CA ILE A 4 -0.76 6.88 14.71
C ILE A 4 -2.13 7.51 14.42
N ARG A 5 -3.22 6.81 14.71
CA ARG A 5 -4.58 7.35 14.53
C ARG A 5 -4.84 8.59 15.38
N GLN A 6 -4.38 8.60 16.63
CA GLN A 6 -4.49 9.78 17.48
C GLN A 6 -3.73 10.99 16.92
N GLN A 7 -2.58 10.75 16.27
CA GLN A 7 -1.79 11.81 15.65
C GLN A 7 -2.43 12.35 14.35
N LEU A 8 -3.02 11.47 13.54
CA LEU A 8 -3.67 11.84 12.27
C LEU A 8 -5.01 12.55 12.47
N GLY A 9 -5.67 12.34 13.62
CA GLY A 9 -6.97 12.92 13.93
C GLY A 9 -8.10 12.34 13.05
N ASN A 10 -9.20 13.09 12.93
CA ASN A 10 -10.42 12.66 12.22
C ASN A 10 -10.61 13.34 10.85
N GLY A 11 -9.58 14.02 10.34
CA GLY A 11 -9.61 14.67 9.03
C GLY A 11 -9.62 13.66 7.87
N PRO A 12 -9.96 14.11 6.65
CA PRO A 12 -9.75 13.31 5.45
C PRO A 12 -8.25 13.07 5.23
N GLY A 13 -7.87 11.85 4.84
CA GLY A 13 -6.48 11.50 4.53
C GLY A 13 -6.37 10.47 3.41
N SER A 14 -5.17 10.26 2.88
CA SER A 14 -4.91 9.30 1.81
C SER A 14 -3.93 8.22 2.27
N ILE A 15 -4.06 7.00 1.75
CA ILE A 15 -3.06 5.94 1.96
C ILE A 15 -2.17 5.87 0.72
N ILE A 16 -0.88 6.13 0.88
CA ILE A 16 0.10 5.98 -0.19
C ILE A 16 1.08 4.90 0.27
N PHE A 17 1.11 3.78 -0.43
CA PHE A 17 1.94 2.63 -0.10
C PHE A 17 3.07 2.48 -1.11
N ASP A 18 4.29 2.76 -0.68
CA ASP A 18 5.48 2.44 -1.46
C ASP A 18 5.82 0.96 -1.27
N ILE A 19 5.93 0.19 -2.37
CA ILE A 19 6.22 -1.23 -2.28
C ILE A 19 7.64 -1.49 -1.74
N ASP A 20 8.55 -0.53 -1.87
CA ASP A 20 9.93 -0.64 -1.39
C ASP A 20 10.06 -0.59 0.14
N CYS A 21 8.99 -0.27 0.87
CA CYS A 21 8.97 -0.38 2.33
C CYS A 21 8.98 -1.84 2.81
N LEU A 22 8.65 -2.79 1.92
CA LEU A 22 8.76 -4.21 2.19
C LEU A 22 10.19 -4.69 1.97
N ASP A 23 10.61 -5.67 2.75
CA ASP A 23 11.93 -6.26 2.58
C ASP A 23 12.09 -6.84 1.15
N PRO A 24 13.26 -6.68 0.51
CA PRO A 24 13.52 -7.19 -0.84
C PRO A 24 13.27 -8.69 -0.99
N ASP A 25 13.33 -9.48 0.10
CA ASP A 25 12.93 -10.89 0.10
C ASP A 25 11.47 -11.10 -0.35
N TYR A 26 10.62 -10.09 -0.18
CA TYR A 26 9.22 -10.11 -0.59
C TYR A 26 8.91 -9.22 -1.79
N ALA A 27 9.66 -8.13 -1.97
CA ALA A 27 9.35 -7.08 -2.92
C ALA A 27 10.57 -6.57 -3.72
N SER A 28 11.43 -7.46 -4.22
CA SER A 28 12.64 -7.06 -4.97
C SER A 28 12.38 -6.25 -6.26
N GLY A 29 11.19 -6.36 -6.84
CA GLY A 29 10.74 -5.66 -8.05
C GLY A 29 10.45 -4.17 -7.88
N THR A 30 11.44 -3.41 -7.41
CA THR A 30 11.41 -1.94 -7.26
C THR A 30 12.74 -1.34 -7.71
N GLY A 31 12.78 -0.04 -8.01
CA GLY A 31 14.01 0.66 -8.41
C GLY A 31 15.01 0.88 -7.27
N THR A 32 14.55 0.89 -6.02
CA THR A 32 15.33 1.26 -4.82
C THR A 32 15.16 0.24 -3.70
N ALA A 33 15.49 -1.02 -3.96
CA ALA A 33 15.35 -2.07 -2.95
C ALA A 33 16.26 -1.82 -1.72
N GLU A 34 15.65 -1.63 -0.54
CA GLU A 34 16.37 -1.38 0.72
C GLU A 34 16.25 -2.57 1.69
N MET A 35 17.39 -3.06 2.20
CA MET A 35 17.42 -4.18 3.15
C MET A 35 16.77 -3.82 4.48
N THR A 36 16.27 -4.82 5.21
CA THR A 36 15.66 -4.70 6.57
C THR A 36 14.29 -4.04 6.57
N GLY A 37 13.54 -4.24 5.49
CA GLY A 37 12.18 -3.73 5.33
C GLY A 37 11.13 -4.52 6.13
N LEU A 38 9.88 -4.16 5.91
CA LEU A 38 8.73 -4.82 6.52
C LEU A 38 8.48 -6.19 5.88
N THR A 39 7.98 -7.13 6.69
CA THR A 39 7.34 -8.33 6.14
C THR A 39 6.01 -7.98 5.49
N VAL A 40 5.57 -8.79 4.51
CA VAL A 40 4.25 -8.62 3.87
C VAL A 40 3.12 -8.59 4.91
N HIS A 41 3.21 -9.42 5.94
CA HIS A 41 2.21 -9.46 7.01
C HIS A 41 2.09 -8.12 7.74
N GLN A 42 3.21 -7.51 8.10
CA GLN A 42 3.22 -6.19 8.76
C GLN A 42 2.65 -5.11 7.85
N GLY A 43 2.97 -5.13 6.55
CA GLY A 43 2.36 -4.21 5.57
C GLY A 43 0.83 -4.33 5.54
N ILE A 44 0.31 -5.55 5.46
CA ILE A 44 -1.14 -5.82 5.49
C ILE A 44 -1.77 -5.35 6.82
N GLU A 45 -1.12 -5.59 7.96
CA GLU A 45 -1.61 -5.12 9.26
C GLU A 45 -1.69 -3.60 9.35
N ILE A 46 -0.75 -2.88 8.76
CA ILE A 46 -0.78 -1.41 8.67
C ILE A 46 -2.00 -0.96 7.86
N VAL A 47 -2.19 -1.53 6.66
CA VAL A 47 -3.32 -1.23 5.77
C VAL A 47 -4.65 -1.49 6.47
N ARG A 48 -4.88 -2.71 6.97
CA ARG A 48 -6.09 -3.07 7.73
C ARG A 48 -6.27 -2.19 8.96
N GLY A 49 -5.15 -1.78 9.53
CA GLY A 49 -5.01 -0.84 10.62
C GLY A 49 -5.55 0.56 10.34
N CYS A 50 -5.92 0.90 9.09
CA CYS A 50 -6.59 2.14 8.67
C CYS A 50 -8.13 2.04 8.61
N ARG A 51 -8.72 0.85 8.84
CA ARG A 51 -10.19 0.66 8.82
C ARG A 51 -10.97 1.68 9.67
N GLY A 52 -11.95 2.35 9.06
CA GLY A 52 -12.76 3.36 9.75
C GLY A 52 -12.09 4.73 9.89
N MET A 53 -10.93 4.96 9.27
CA MET A 53 -10.44 6.31 9.00
C MET A 53 -11.22 6.92 7.82
N LYS A 54 -11.28 8.25 7.76
CA LYS A 54 -11.82 8.97 6.61
C LYS A 54 -10.77 9.01 5.50
N VAL A 55 -10.56 7.87 4.86
CA VAL A 55 -9.71 7.79 3.67
C VAL A 55 -10.44 8.53 2.54
N VAL A 56 -9.71 9.25 1.68
CA VAL A 56 -10.24 9.96 0.49
C VAL A 56 -9.58 9.55 -0.83
N GLY A 57 -8.51 8.76 -0.77
CA GLY A 57 -7.82 8.22 -1.93
C GLY A 57 -6.68 7.29 -1.52
N ASP A 58 -6.39 6.33 -2.38
CA ASP A 58 -5.37 5.30 -2.15
C ASP A 58 -4.46 5.18 -3.37
N ASP A 59 -3.16 5.01 -3.14
CA ASP A 59 -2.16 4.81 -4.18
C ASP A 59 -1.12 3.76 -3.77
N LEU A 60 -0.71 2.90 -4.71
CA LEU A 60 0.39 1.96 -4.54
C LEU A 60 1.41 2.21 -5.64
N VAL A 61 2.67 2.46 -5.22
CA VAL A 61 3.72 3.01 -6.08
C VAL A 61 4.99 2.14 -6.08
N GLU A 62 5.92 2.47 -6.99
CA GLU A 62 7.26 1.88 -7.14
C GLU A 62 7.33 0.38 -7.49
N VAL A 63 6.22 -0.22 -7.90
CA VAL A 63 6.28 -1.53 -8.56
C VAL A 63 6.98 -1.36 -9.90
N SER A 64 8.09 -2.08 -10.08
CA SER A 64 8.90 -2.08 -11.29
C SER A 64 8.97 -3.48 -11.90
N PRO A 65 8.10 -3.79 -12.89
CA PRO A 65 8.07 -5.09 -13.57
C PRO A 65 9.41 -5.56 -14.14
N PRO A 66 10.30 -4.69 -14.68
CA PRO A 66 11.62 -5.12 -15.14
C PRO A 66 12.49 -5.77 -14.06
N TYR A 67 12.34 -5.38 -12.79
CA TYR A 67 13.06 -5.97 -11.66
C TYR A 67 12.32 -7.16 -11.01
N ASP A 68 11.07 -7.40 -11.39
CA ASP A 68 10.22 -8.45 -10.84
C ASP A 68 10.17 -9.70 -11.74
N LEU A 69 11.33 -10.36 -11.92
CA LEU A 69 11.48 -11.49 -12.85
C LEU A 69 10.51 -12.64 -12.58
N ALA A 70 10.19 -12.90 -11.30
CA ALA A 70 9.29 -13.96 -10.87
C ALA A 70 7.83 -13.49 -10.68
N LYS A 71 7.56 -12.19 -10.86
CA LYS A 71 6.25 -11.55 -10.61
C LYS A 71 5.81 -11.58 -9.13
N ASN A 72 6.73 -11.81 -8.21
CA ASN A 72 6.43 -11.92 -6.79
C ASN A 72 5.99 -10.56 -6.23
N THR A 73 6.72 -9.48 -6.56
CA THR A 73 6.36 -8.12 -6.12
C THR A 73 4.99 -7.73 -6.64
N SER A 74 4.69 -8.05 -7.90
CA SER A 74 3.41 -7.77 -8.55
C SER A 74 2.26 -8.49 -7.84
N ILE A 75 2.46 -9.76 -7.44
CA ILE A 75 1.47 -10.53 -6.68
C ILE A 75 1.24 -9.91 -5.30
N VAL A 76 2.32 -9.51 -4.61
CA VAL A 76 2.23 -8.84 -3.30
C VAL A 76 1.48 -7.52 -3.43
N ALA A 77 1.81 -6.69 -4.43
CA ALA A 77 1.14 -5.43 -4.71
C ALA A 77 -0.36 -5.60 -4.96
N VAL A 78 -0.77 -6.59 -5.77
CA VAL A 78 -2.18 -6.89 -6.02
C VAL A 78 -2.92 -7.29 -4.74
N ASN A 79 -2.30 -8.09 -3.87
CA ASN A 79 -2.90 -8.45 -2.59
C ASN A 79 -3.02 -7.24 -1.64
N LEU A 80 -2.01 -6.36 -1.61
CA LEU A 80 -2.08 -5.12 -0.82
C LEU A 80 -3.18 -4.19 -1.32
N LEU A 81 -3.31 -4.02 -2.64
CA LEU A 81 -4.39 -3.23 -3.24
C LEU A 81 -5.77 -3.77 -2.87
N TYR A 82 -5.94 -5.10 -2.85
CA TYR A 82 -7.18 -5.72 -2.39
C TYR A 82 -7.48 -5.35 -0.92
N GLU A 83 -6.48 -5.40 -0.04
CA GLU A 83 -6.65 -5.00 1.36
C GLU A 83 -6.95 -3.51 1.52
N MET A 84 -6.31 -2.64 0.73
CA MET A 84 -6.60 -1.19 0.70
C MET A 84 -8.06 -0.95 0.28
N LEU A 85 -8.52 -1.63 -0.78
CA LEU A 85 -9.92 -1.59 -1.22
C LEU A 85 -10.89 -2.06 -0.12
N CYS A 86 -10.55 -3.12 0.62
CA CYS A 86 -11.37 -3.59 1.74
C CYS A 86 -11.48 -2.54 2.86
N VAL A 87 -10.43 -1.75 3.11
CA VAL A 87 -10.44 -0.66 4.10
C VAL A 87 -11.38 0.48 3.69
N LEU A 88 -11.55 0.71 2.39
CA LEU A 88 -12.49 1.67 1.83
C LEU A 88 -13.96 1.20 1.86
N SER A 89 -14.20 -0.11 1.96
CA SER A 89 -15.55 -0.69 1.89
C SER A 89 -16.43 -0.21 3.06
N GLY A 90 -17.30 0.77 2.78
CA GLY A 90 -18.13 1.47 3.78
C GLY A 90 -18.24 2.98 3.58
N ILE A 91 -17.48 3.56 2.64
CA ILE A 91 -17.51 4.99 2.30
C ILE A 91 -18.26 5.16 0.96
N THR A 92 -19.17 6.14 0.87
CA THR A 92 -19.83 6.47 -0.40
C THR A 92 -18.79 7.02 -1.39
N LEU A 93 -18.65 6.39 -2.55
CA LEU A 93 -17.65 6.67 -3.58
C LEU A 93 -17.93 7.94 -4.39
N ASP A 94 -18.46 9.00 -3.79
CA ASP A 94 -18.91 10.18 -4.54
C ASP A 94 -17.75 10.93 -5.21
N SER A 95 -16.49 10.72 -4.78
CA SER A 95 -15.28 11.34 -5.37
C SER A 95 -13.97 10.58 -5.08
N HIS A 96 -14.02 9.30 -4.69
CA HIS A 96 -12.82 8.52 -4.37
C HIS A 96 -12.13 8.03 -5.65
N PHE A 97 -10.81 8.19 -5.71
CA PHE A 97 -9.98 7.59 -6.74
C PHE A 97 -8.97 6.63 -6.10
N ILE A 98 -8.78 5.48 -6.75
CA ILE A 98 -7.66 4.57 -6.47
C ILE A 98 -6.74 4.71 -7.68
N THR A 99 -5.52 5.14 -7.43
CA THR A 99 -4.47 5.17 -8.46
C THR A 99 -3.56 3.97 -8.23
N ILE A 100 -3.04 3.40 -9.31
CA ILE A 100 -1.98 2.40 -9.25
C ILE A 100 -0.88 2.95 -10.15
N ASN A 101 0.25 3.30 -9.57
CA ASN A 101 1.40 3.80 -10.33
C ASN A 101 2.41 2.67 -10.53
N ILE A 102 2.22 1.90 -11.60
CA ILE A 102 3.21 0.92 -12.05
C ILE A 102 4.23 1.67 -12.90
N ARG A 103 5.47 1.79 -12.42
CA ARG A 103 6.55 2.38 -13.20
C ARG A 103 7.09 1.33 -14.17
N GLU A 104 6.77 1.48 -15.45
CA GLU A 104 7.26 0.59 -16.51
C GLU A 104 8.70 0.89 -16.97
N ASN A 105 9.35 1.93 -16.40
CA ASN A 105 10.71 2.37 -16.78
C ASN A 105 11.47 2.93 -15.59
#